data_AF-A0A2Y8ZR99-F1
#
_entry.id   AF-A0A2Y8ZR99-F1
#
_cell.length_a   1.000
_cell.length_b   1.000
_cell.length_c   1.000
_cell.angle_alpha   90.00
_cell.angle_beta   90.00
_cell.angle_gamma   90.00
#
_symmetry.space_group_name_H-M   'P 1'
#
loop_
_entity.id
_entity.type
_entity.pdbx_description
1 polymer ?
#
loop_
_entity_poly.entity_id
_entity_poly.type
_entity_poly.pdbx_seq_one_letter_code
_entity_poly.pdbx_strand_id
1 'polypeptide(L)'
;MSQQNSREQPWVDEPALDRRLIVLTENPVSLALVALADVVGVPTRLVGVDENGAGAAAVADLSPSAADAVVLCDHDAPDASLVLRSALQTGCGYVAMLASRARSAAVLAQLRSEGFTDTDLARLHLPAGLNIGGKTPGAIALSVLAEVVASWNDRPGGPMRAGSVQPTAPSERQ
;
A
#
# COMPACT_ATOMS: atom_id res chain seq x y z
N MET A 1 -24.34 28.75 -22.02
CA MET A 1 -23.07 28.36 -22.67
C MET A 1 -21.94 28.79 -21.74
N SER A 2 -21.49 27.89 -20.85
CA SER A 2 -20.39 28.19 -19.93
C SER A 2 -19.09 28.26 -20.72
N GLN A 3 -18.41 29.40 -20.67
CA GLN A 3 -17.09 29.57 -21.24
C GLN A 3 -16.11 28.73 -20.42
N GLN A 4 -15.59 27.65 -21.00
CA GLN A 4 -14.53 26.85 -20.41
C GLN A 4 -13.29 27.74 -20.26
N ASN A 5 -12.78 27.86 -19.03
CA ASN A 5 -11.68 28.75 -18.66
C ASN A 5 -10.39 28.25 -19.33
N SER A 6 -9.95 28.89 -20.42
CA SER A 6 -8.87 28.46 -21.33
C SER A 6 -7.44 28.44 -20.74
N ARG A 7 -7.30 28.54 -19.41
CA ARG A 7 -6.02 28.55 -18.68
C ARG A 7 -5.73 27.22 -17.96
N GLU A 8 -6.73 26.37 -17.82
CA GLU A 8 -6.59 25.07 -17.15
C GLU A 8 -6.27 23.99 -18.18
N GLN A 9 -5.24 23.18 -17.91
CA GLN A 9 -5.01 21.95 -18.66
C GLN A 9 -6.20 21.02 -18.42
N PRO A 10 -6.72 20.33 -19.45
CA PRO A 10 -7.76 19.33 -19.24
C PRO A 10 -7.23 18.28 -18.27
N TRP A 11 -7.97 18.03 -17.19
CA TRP A 11 -7.67 16.91 -16.31
C TRP A 11 -7.94 15.63 -17.09
N VAL A 12 -6.98 14.72 -17.08
CA VAL A 12 -7.12 13.40 -17.67
C VAL A 12 -7.21 12.44 -16.51
N ASP A 13 -8.31 11.71 -16.41
CA ASP A 13 -8.40 10.62 -15.45
C ASP A 13 -7.31 9.60 -15.80
N GLU A 14 -6.57 9.12 -14.80
CA GLU A 14 -5.67 8.00 -15.02
C GLU A 14 -6.49 6.84 -15.61
N PRO A 15 -5.97 6.12 -16.61
CA PRO A 15 -6.67 4.96 -17.13
C PRO A 15 -6.98 4.03 -15.96
N ALA A 16 -8.19 3.46 -15.93
CA ALA A 16 -8.57 2.50 -14.91
C ALA A 16 -7.60 1.32 -14.96
N LEU A 17 -6.61 1.34 -14.08
CA LEU A 17 -5.70 0.24 -13.87
C LEU A 17 -6.45 -0.73 -12.95
N ASP A 18 -6.34 -2.03 -13.24
CA ASP A 18 -6.93 -3.10 -12.43
C ASP A 18 -6.14 -3.26 -11.12
N ARG A 19 -6.14 -2.19 -10.32
CA ARG A 19 -5.43 -2.03 -9.06
C ARG A 19 -6.47 -1.87 -7.97
N ARG A 20 -6.31 -2.62 -6.89
CA ARG A 20 -7.12 -2.44 -5.67
C ARG A 20 -6.22 -2.29 -4.44
N LEU A 21 -6.73 -1.53 -3.48
CA LEU A 21 -6.14 -1.40 -2.17
C LEU A 21 -6.93 -2.26 -1.18
N ILE A 22 -6.30 -3.32 -0.69
CA ILE A 22 -6.84 -4.21 0.34
C ILE A 22 -6.34 -3.71 1.70
N VAL A 23 -7.28 -3.28 2.54
CA VAL A 23 -6.98 -2.70 3.85
C VAL A 23 -7.44 -3.66 4.93
N LEU A 24 -6.54 -4.03 5.83
CA LEU A 24 -6.82 -4.98 6.91
C LEU A 24 -6.91 -4.25 8.25
N THR A 25 -7.81 -4.75 9.09
CA THR A 25 -8.20 -4.21 10.40
C THR A 25 -9.03 -2.94 10.28
N GLU A 26 -10.22 -2.93 10.87
CA GLU A 26 -11.09 -1.77 10.90
C GLU A 26 -10.76 -0.86 12.09
N ASN A 27 -10.28 0.34 11.82
CA ASN A 27 -9.93 1.35 12.81
C ASN A 27 -9.92 2.75 12.17
N PRO A 28 -9.70 3.83 12.94
CA PRO A 28 -9.72 5.18 12.38
C PRO A 28 -8.73 5.45 11.24
N VAL A 29 -7.59 4.74 11.20
CA VAL A 29 -6.60 4.90 10.11
C VAL A 29 -7.10 4.23 8.84
N SER A 30 -7.58 2.99 8.92
CA SER A 30 -8.09 2.27 7.75
C SER A 30 -9.35 2.91 7.18
N LEU A 31 -10.25 3.44 8.01
CA LEU A 31 -11.41 4.20 7.56
C LEU A 31 -11.00 5.49 6.83
N ALA A 32 -10.02 6.22 7.36
CA ALA A 32 -9.49 7.41 6.68
C ALA A 32 -8.78 7.04 5.37
N LEU A 33 -8.09 5.91 5.33
CA LEU A 33 -7.43 5.40 4.13
C LEU A 33 -8.43 5.04 3.04
N VAL A 34 -9.52 4.35 3.38
CA VAL A 34 -10.63 4.05 2.46
C VAL A 34 -11.25 5.34 1.90
N ALA A 35 -11.53 6.32 2.76
CA ALA A 35 -12.09 7.59 2.33
C ALA A 35 -11.15 8.37 1.38
N LEU A 36 -9.84 8.38 1.66
CA LEU A 36 -8.86 9.03 0.78
C LEU A 36 -8.70 8.26 -0.55
N ALA A 37 -8.72 6.93 -0.51
CA ALA A 37 -8.63 6.10 -1.70
C ALA A 37 -9.83 6.33 -2.63
N ASP A 38 -11.04 6.48 -2.08
CA ASP A 38 -12.25 6.86 -2.85
C ASP A 38 -12.07 8.20 -3.58
N VAL A 39 -11.52 9.21 -2.89
CA VAL A 39 -11.22 10.52 -3.48
C VAL A 39 -10.21 10.43 -4.63
N VAL A 40 -9.23 9.51 -4.54
CA VAL A 40 -8.20 9.29 -5.57
C VAL A 40 -8.70 8.36 -6.69
N GLY A 41 -9.88 7.73 -6.53
CA GLY A 41 -10.44 6.79 -7.51
C GLY A 41 -9.83 5.38 -7.44
N VAL A 42 -9.32 4.99 -6.28
CA VAL A 42 -8.72 3.68 -6.03
C VAL A 42 -9.76 2.73 -5.41
N PRO A 43 -10.15 1.65 -6.09
CA PRO A 43 -11.03 0.63 -5.51
C PRO A 43 -10.44 0.05 -4.23
N THR A 44 -11.26 -0.04 -3.17
CA THR A 44 -10.81 -0.59 -1.88
C THR A 44 -11.58 -1.81 -1.47
N ARG A 45 -10.90 -2.71 -0.75
CA ARG A 45 -11.53 -3.78 0.03
C ARG A 45 -11.06 -3.68 1.47
N LEU A 46 -11.92 -3.15 2.34
CA LEU A 46 -11.70 -3.19 3.78
C LEU A 46 -12.07 -4.56 4.33
N VAL A 47 -11.16 -5.19 5.06
CA VAL A 47 -11.41 -6.43 5.81
C VAL A 47 -11.25 -6.10 7.29
N GLY A 48 -12.37 -6.07 8.02
CA GLY A 48 -12.39 -5.88 9.46
C GLY A 48 -11.94 -7.13 10.18
N VAL A 49 -10.63 -7.41 10.17
CA VAL A 49 -10.07 -8.63 10.75
C VAL A 49 -9.91 -8.48 12.26
N ASP A 50 -10.35 -9.50 12.98
CA ASP A 50 -10.31 -9.71 14.42
C ASP A 50 -9.61 -11.04 14.78
N GLU A 51 -8.28 -10.98 14.89
CA GLU A 51 -7.41 -12.01 15.48
C GLU A 51 -7.40 -13.41 14.81
N ASN A 52 -6.52 -14.28 15.31
CA ASN A 52 -6.46 -15.72 14.99
C ASN A 52 -6.29 -16.09 13.50
N GLY A 53 -5.63 -15.25 12.70
CA GLY A 53 -5.28 -15.57 11.32
C GLY A 53 -6.40 -15.36 10.30
N ALA A 54 -7.55 -14.80 10.73
CA ALA A 54 -8.65 -14.45 9.83
C ALA A 54 -8.20 -13.49 8.70
N GLY A 55 -7.24 -12.62 8.98
CA GLY A 55 -6.70 -11.68 7.99
C GLY A 55 -5.85 -12.36 6.93
N ALA A 56 -5.06 -13.36 7.34
CA ALA A 56 -4.25 -14.13 6.40
C ALA A 56 -5.14 -14.98 5.48
N ALA A 57 -6.22 -15.56 6.01
CA ALA A 57 -7.22 -16.28 5.23
C ALA A 57 -7.93 -15.36 4.24
N ALA A 58 -8.40 -14.18 4.69
CA ALA A 58 -9.05 -13.21 3.82
C ALA A 58 -8.13 -12.73 2.68
N VAL A 59 -6.84 -12.51 2.97
CA VAL A 59 -5.84 -12.18 1.93
C VAL A 59 -5.69 -13.31 0.91
N ALA A 60 -5.59 -14.56 1.36
CA ALA A 60 -5.48 -15.70 0.47
C ALA A 60 -6.73 -15.83 -0.44
N ASP A 61 -7.92 -15.69 0.16
CA ASP A 61 -9.20 -15.76 -0.56
C ASP A 61 -9.36 -14.65 -1.59
N LEU A 62 -8.88 -13.43 -1.29
CA LEU A 62 -8.90 -12.31 -2.22
C LEU A 62 -7.88 -12.46 -3.35
N SER A 63 -6.84 -13.27 -3.15
CA SER A 63 -5.72 -13.52 -4.08
C SER A 63 -5.19 -12.24 -4.76
N PRO A 64 -4.59 -11.30 -4.00
CA PRO A 64 -4.02 -10.07 -4.55
C PRO A 64 -2.99 -10.35 -5.65
N SER A 65 -3.09 -9.61 -6.75
CA SER A 65 -2.17 -9.69 -7.89
C SER A 65 -1.00 -8.71 -7.76
N ALA A 66 -0.06 -8.75 -8.71
CA ALA A 66 1.05 -7.80 -8.76
C ALA A 66 0.62 -6.32 -8.91
N ALA A 67 -0.62 -6.05 -9.32
CA ALA A 67 -1.16 -4.69 -9.41
C ALA A 67 -1.71 -4.19 -8.06
N ASP A 68 -1.95 -5.08 -7.11
CA ASP A 68 -2.64 -4.78 -5.86
C ASP A 68 -1.68 -4.31 -4.76
N ALA A 69 -2.27 -3.60 -3.80
CA ALA A 69 -1.62 -3.21 -2.55
C ALA A 69 -2.37 -3.81 -1.37
N VAL A 70 -1.65 -4.45 -0.44
CA VAL A 70 -2.18 -4.94 0.83
C VAL A 70 -1.56 -4.11 1.97
N VAL A 71 -2.41 -3.52 2.82
CA VAL A 71 -1.97 -2.73 3.98
C VAL A 71 -2.61 -3.28 5.24
N LEU A 72 -1.78 -3.74 6.17
CA LEU A 72 -2.21 -4.06 7.54
C LEU A 72 -2.16 -2.77 8.39
N CYS A 73 -3.34 -2.22 8.68
CA CYS A 73 -3.49 -0.98 9.43
C CYS A 73 -3.48 -1.18 10.94
N ASP A 74 -2.81 -2.21 11.44
CA ASP A 74 -2.71 -2.49 12.87
C ASP A 74 -1.25 -2.52 13.31
N HIS A 75 -0.91 -1.59 14.20
CA HIS A 75 0.44 -1.49 14.76
C HIS A 75 0.79 -2.68 15.66
N ASP A 76 -0.22 -3.26 16.31
CA ASP A 76 -0.04 -4.24 17.37
C ASP A 76 -0.51 -5.66 17.05
N ALA A 77 -1.12 -5.87 15.88
CA ALA A 77 -1.60 -7.17 15.37
C ALA A 77 -0.65 -8.35 15.68
N PRO A 78 -1.05 -9.28 16.56
CA PRO A 78 -0.19 -10.40 16.97
C PRO A 78 0.13 -11.37 15.83
N ASP A 79 -0.74 -11.44 14.83
CA ASP A 79 -0.64 -12.28 13.63
C ASP A 79 -0.10 -11.53 12.41
N ALA A 80 0.51 -10.34 12.61
CA ALA A 80 1.11 -9.54 11.55
C ALA A 80 2.00 -10.34 10.58
N SER A 81 2.91 -11.17 11.09
CA SER A 81 3.80 -11.96 10.24
C SER A 81 3.07 -13.04 9.44
N LEU A 82 1.94 -13.55 9.94
CA LEU A 82 1.10 -14.51 9.21
C LEU A 82 0.36 -13.81 8.06
N VAL A 83 -0.19 -12.62 8.32
CA VAL A 83 -0.88 -11.81 7.32
C VAL A 83 0.07 -11.39 6.19
N LEU A 84 1.24 -10.84 6.55
CA LEU A 84 2.23 -10.36 5.58
C LEU A 84 2.80 -11.50 4.74
N ARG A 85 3.04 -12.67 5.35
CA ARG A 85 3.41 -13.91 4.65
C ARG A 85 2.37 -14.30 3.61
N SER A 86 1.11 -14.34 3.99
CA SER A 86 0.00 -14.67 3.08
C SER A 86 -0.03 -13.72 1.87
N ALA A 87 0.10 -12.42 2.11
CA ALA A 87 0.13 -11.42 1.04
C ALA A 87 1.35 -11.56 0.10
N LEU A 88 2.53 -11.84 0.65
CA LEU A 88 3.74 -12.04 -0.15
C LEU A 88 3.62 -13.28 -1.05
N GLN A 89 2.98 -14.34 -0.55
CA GLN A 89 2.76 -15.59 -1.28
C GLN A 89 1.79 -15.46 -2.47
N THR A 90 0.90 -14.46 -2.49
CA THR A 90 -0.05 -14.27 -3.61
C THR A 90 0.58 -13.59 -4.83
N GLY A 91 1.81 -13.05 -4.70
CA GLY A 91 2.44 -12.22 -5.73
C GLY A 91 2.03 -10.75 -5.68
N CYS A 92 1.38 -10.30 -4.59
CA CYS A 92 0.98 -8.91 -4.37
C CYS A 92 2.14 -7.93 -4.61
N GLY A 93 1.94 -6.88 -5.42
CA GLY A 93 3.02 -5.96 -5.80
C GLY A 93 3.52 -5.08 -4.66
N TYR A 94 2.63 -4.73 -3.74
CA TYR A 94 2.92 -3.90 -2.59
C TYR A 94 2.30 -4.51 -1.32
N VAL A 95 3.11 -4.75 -0.30
CA VAL A 95 2.67 -5.28 1.00
C VAL A 95 3.21 -4.39 2.11
N ALA A 96 2.37 -3.91 3.01
CA ALA A 96 2.79 -2.95 4.03
C ALA A 96 2.11 -3.16 5.37
N MET A 97 2.73 -2.65 6.43
CA MET A 97 2.16 -2.64 7.77
C MET A 97 2.50 -1.33 8.49
N LEU A 98 1.54 -0.80 9.24
CA LEU A 98 1.81 0.22 10.24
C LEU A 98 2.63 -0.39 11.37
N ALA A 99 3.77 0.19 11.71
CA ALA A 99 4.66 -0.40 12.73
C ALA A 99 5.65 0.62 13.30
N SER A 100 6.21 0.31 14.46
CA SER A 100 7.44 0.94 14.92
C SER A 100 8.62 0.38 14.15
N ARG A 101 9.73 1.14 14.06
CA ARG A 101 10.97 0.65 13.41
C ARG A 101 11.50 -0.65 14.01
N ALA A 102 11.37 -0.81 15.33
CA ALA A 102 11.79 -2.02 16.03
C ALA A 102 10.93 -3.23 15.62
N ARG A 103 9.60 -3.04 15.58
CA ARG A 103 8.67 -4.09 15.12
C ARG A 103 8.89 -4.45 13.64
N SER A 104 9.09 -3.44 12.79
CA SER A 104 9.44 -3.64 11.37
C SER A 104 10.67 -4.54 11.21
N ALA A 105 11.74 -4.26 11.96
CA ALA A 105 12.96 -5.06 11.90
C ALA A 105 12.74 -6.50 12.37
N ALA A 106 11.95 -6.70 13.43
CA ALA A 106 11.63 -8.03 13.94
C ALA A 106 10.82 -8.86 12.93
N VAL A 107 9.77 -8.27 12.34
CA VAL A 107 8.95 -8.93 11.31
C VAL A 107 9.78 -9.27 10.08
N LEU A 108 10.63 -8.35 9.61
CA LEU A 108 11.52 -8.58 8.48
C LEU A 108 12.52 -9.72 8.74
N ALA A 109 13.10 -9.76 9.94
CA ALA A 109 14.01 -10.83 10.36
C ALA A 109 13.28 -12.19 10.43
N GLN A 110 12.06 -12.20 10.95
CA GLN A 110 11.23 -13.40 11.00
C GLN A 110 10.95 -13.93 9.59
N LEU A 111 10.44 -13.10 8.67
CA LEU A 111 10.15 -13.52 7.30
C LEU A 111 11.41 -14.00 6.56
N ARG A 112 12.56 -13.35 6.75
CA ARG A 112 13.84 -13.86 6.23
C ARG A 112 14.18 -15.26 6.74
N SER A 113 14.00 -15.51 8.05
CA SER A 113 14.27 -16.82 8.65
C SER A 113 13.33 -17.92 8.13
N GLU A 114 12.15 -17.54 7.65
CA GLU A 114 11.17 -18.42 7.02
C GLU A 114 11.45 -18.70 5.54
N GLY A 115 12.51 -18.10 4.97
CA GLY A 115 12.99 -18.38 3.61
C GLY A 115 12.50 -17.41 2.54
N PHE A 116 11.86 -16.29 2.90
CA PHE A 116 11.51 -15.25 1.94
C PHE A 116 12.77 -14.60 1.35
N THR A 117 12.81 -14.47 0.03
CA THR A 117 13.95 -13.93 -0.69
C THR A 117 14.02 -12.41 -0.61
N ASP A 118 15.18 -11.81 -0.93
CA ASP A 118 15.26 -10.34 -1.02
C ASP A 118 14.30 -9.77 -2.06
N THR A 119 13.97 -10.52 -3.12
CA THR A 119 12.97 -10.14 -4.12
C THR A 119 11.56 -10.10 -3.53
N ASP A 120 11.20 -11.07 -2.68
CA ASP A 120 9.92 -11.03 -1.98
C ASP A 120 9.85 -9.85 -1.02
N LEU A 121 10.90 -9.66 -0.25
CA LEU A 121 10.97 -8.62 0.78
C LEU A 121 11.12 -7.22 0.21
N ALA A 122 11.55 -7.07 -1.05
CA ALA A 122 11.55 -5.78 -1.74
C ALA A 122 10.13 -5.22 -1.94
N ARG A 123 9.10 -6.07 -1.93
CA ARG A 123 7.68 -5.68 -1.99
C ARG A 123 7.11 -5.27 -0.63
N LEU A 124 7.91 -5.39 0.45
CA LEU A 124 7.48 -5.20 1.83
C LEU A 124 7.88 -3.80 2.36
N HIS A 125 6.87 -3.02 2.74
CA HIS A 125 7.01 -1.64 3.22
C HIS A 125 6.77 -1.56 4.73
N LEU A 126 7.87 -1.51 5.50
CA LEU A 126 7.84 -1.54 6.97
C LEU A 126 8.78 -0.47 7.56
N PRO A 127 8.26 0.57 8.24
CA PRO A 127 6.85 0.90 8.40
C PRO A 127 6.22 1.46 7.11
N ALA A 128 4.90 1.31 6.97
CA ALA A 128 4.15 1.90 5.87
C ALA A 128 4.05 3.43 5.98
N GLY A 129 4.07 4.10 4.84
CA GLY A 129 3.83 5.51 4.61
C GLY A 129 5.07 6.36 4.38
N LEU A 130 4.90 7.41 3.58
CA LEU A 130 5.92 8.45 3.41
C LEU A 130 6.13 9.24 4.71
N ASN A 131 7.37 9.67 4.96
CA ASN A 131 7.70 10.46 6.14
C ASN A 131 7.19 11.91 6.02
N ILE A 132 5.92 12.13 6.38
CA ILE A 132 5.28 13.46 6.37
C ILE A 132 5.06 14.05 7.79
N GLY A 133 5.51 13.36 8.84
CA GLY A 133 5.50 13.84 10.23
C GLY A 133 4.16 13.86 10.96
N GLY A 134 3.07 13.47 10.30
CA GLY A 134 1.73 13.43 10.90
C GLY A 134 1.49 12.22 11.80
N LYS A 135 0.67 12.39 12.84
CA LYS A 135 0.29 11.33 13.80
C LYS A 135 -1.21 11.10 13.93
N THR A 136 -2.03 11.95 13.30
CA THR A 136 -3.48 11.75 13.28
C THR A 136 -3.84 10.65 12.29
N PRO A 137 -5.00 9.97 12.46
CA PRO A 137 -5.39 8.90 11.55
C PRO A 137 -5.41 9.33 10.08
N GLY A 138 -5.98 10.51 9.77
CA GLY A 138 -5.99 11.06 8.42
C GLY A 138 -4.60 11.36 7.86
N ALA A 139 -3.66 11.83 8.69
CA ALA A 139 -2.30 12.09 8.23
C ALA A 139 -1.52 10.78 7.99
N ILE A 140 -1.71 9.77 8.84
CA ILE A 140 -1.11 8.45 8.64
C ILE A 140 -1.69 7.81 7.37
N ALA A 141 -3.02 7.83 7.21
CA ALA A 141 -3.69 7.34 6.02
C ALA A 141 -3.18 8.03 4.73
N LEU A 142 -3.04 9.37 4.76
CA LEU A 142 -2.48 10.12 3.64
C LEU A 142 -1.05 9.70 3.33
N SER A 143 -0.19 9.49 4.35
CA SER A 143 1.18 9.04 4.12
C SER A 143 1.24 7.67 3.46
N VAL A 144 0.35 6.75 3.86
CA VAL A 144 0.29 5.39 3.33
C VAL A 144 -0.22 5.41 1.89
N LEU A 145 -1.33 6.10 1.62
CA LEU A 145 -1.88 6.19 0.27
C LEU A 145 -0.88 6.84 -0.69
N ALA A 146 -0.17 7.87 -0.23
CA ALA A 146 0.86 8.51 -1.04
C ALA A 146 2.04 7.56 -1.37
N GLU A 147 2.45 6.69 -0.43
CA GLU A 147 3.47 5.67 -0.71
C GLU A 147 2.97 4.62 -1.70
N VAL A 148 1.73 4.13 -1.52
CA VAL A 148 1.09 3.16 -2.43
C VAL A 148 1.04 3.72 -3.86
N VAL A 149 0.52 4.94 -4.02
CA VAL A 149 0.41 5.60 -5.34
C VAL A 149 1.80 5.86 -5.95
N ALA A 150 2.80 6.21 -5.14
CA ALA A 150 4.16 6.37 -5.62
C ALA A 150 4.75 5.04 -6.12
N SER A 151 4.59 3.96 -5.33
CA SER A 151 5.04 2.61 -5.70
C SER A 151 4.40 2.12 -6.99
N TRP A 152 3.08 2.30 -7.13
CA TRP A 152 2.34 1.99 -8.36
C TRP A 152 2.82 2.74 -9.61
N ASN A 153 3.47 3.88 -9.44
CA ASN A 153 4.01 4.69 -10.52
C ASN A 153 5.54 4.57 -10.63
N ASP A 154 6.15 3.58 -9.97
CA ASP A 154 7.60 3.38 -9.91
C ASP A 154 8.34 4.65 -9.46
N ARG A 155 7.75 5.37 -8.50
CA ARG A 155 8.30 6.59 -7.91
C ARG A 155 8.69 6.36 -6.45
N PRO A 156 9.77 7.01 -5.98
CA PRO A 156 10.18 6.94 -4.58
C PRO A 156 9.31 7.79 -3.64
N GLY A 157 8.41 8.61 -4.19
CA GLY A 157 7.74 9.68 -3.46
C GLY A 157 8.70 10.83 -3.10
N GLY A 158 8.21 11.78 -2.29
CA GLY A 158 8.98 12.94 -1.86
C GLY A 158 8.84 14.18 -2.76
N PRO A 159 9.56 15.28 -2.45
CA PRO A 159 9.38 16.55 -3.15
C PRO A 159 9.91 16.48 -4.59
N MET A 160 9.10 16.91 -5.57
CA MET A 160 9.47 16.88 -7.00
C MET A 160 10.82 17.57 -7.32
N ARG A 161 11.21 18.58 -6.54
CA ARG A 161 12.50 19.29 -6.67
C ARG A 161 13.73 18.43 -6.37
N ALA A 162 13.57 17.27 -5.74
CA ALA A 162 14.68 16.39 -5.38
C ALA A 162 15.21 15.52 -6.54
N GLY A 163 14.58 15.57 -7.72
CA GLY A 163 15.18 15.08 -8.97
C GLY A 163 14.43 13.92 -9.63
N SER A 164 14.47 13.93 -10.96
CA SER A 164 13.88 12.99 -11.90
C SER A 164 14.36 11.55 -11.69
N VAL A 165 13.48 10.68 -11.20
CA VAL A 165 13.63 9.24 -11.43
C VAL A 165 13.27 9.00 -12.90
N GLN A 166 14.24 8.53 -13.69
CA GLN A 166 13.94 8.01 -15.03
C GLN A 166 12.90 6.90 -14.88
N PRO A 167 11.81 6.89 -15.67
CA PRO A 167 10.89 5.76 -15.68
C PRO A 167 11.71 4.49 -15.94
N THR A 168 11.62 3.50 -15.05
CA THR A 168 12.04 2.15 -15.38
C THR A 168 11.19 1.70 -16.56
N ALA A 169 11.85 1.35 -17.68
CA ALA A 169 11.15 0.90 -18.87
C ALA A 169 10.19 -0.24 -18.50
N PRO A 170 8.95 -0.27 -19.05
CA PRO A 170 8.03 -1.37 -18.80
C PRO A 170 8.72 -2.67 -19.20
N SER A 171 8.65 -3.68 -18.33
CA SER A 171 9.13 -5.01 -18.68
C SER A 171 8.36 -5.50 -19.91
N GLU A 172 9.08 -5.70 -21.01
CA GLU A 172 8.55 -6.38 -22.18
C GLU A 172 8.14 -7.78 -21.74
N ARG A 173 6.83 -7.96 -21.53
CA ARG A 173 6.22 -9.29 -21.39
C ARG A 173 6.40 -10.00 -22.73
N GLN A 174 7.32 -10.97 -22.76
CA GLN A 174 7.35 -12.04 -23.77
C GLN A 174 6.24 -13.04 -23.51
#